data_AF-A0A4Q2XKY8-F1
#
_entry.id   AF-A0A4Q2XKY8-F1
#
_cell.length_a   1.000
_cell.length_b   1.000
_cell.length_c   1.000
_cell.angle_alpha   90.00
_cell.angle_beta   90.00
_cell.angle_gamma   90.00
#
_symmetry.space_group_name_H-M   'P 1'
#
loop_
_entity.id
_entity.type
_entity.pdbx_description
1 polymer ?
#
loop_
_entity_poly.entity_id
_entity_poly.type
_entity_poly.pdbx_seq_one_letter_code
_entity_poly.pdbx_strand_id
1 'polypeptide(L)' 'MTEAAILHWASLTHSGSRKPRNDDSLIAFASGPQGAEMLSEAGHHSLARHDLVFAVSDGMGGGNAGDIASSIILRQ' A
#
# COMPACT_ATOMS: atom_id res chain seq x y z
N MET A 1 22.18 16.80 14.66
CA MET A 1 20.91 16.04 14.61
C MET A 1 20.45 16.09 13.17
N THR A 2 20.44 14.97 12.47
CA THR A 2 19.89 14.89 11.11
C THR A 2 18.38 15.01 11.21
N GLU A 3 17.81 15.97 10.49
CA GLU A 3 16.37 16.09 10.37
C GLU A 3 15.82 14.84 9.71
N ALA A 4 14.73 14.30 10.26
CA ALA A 4 14.16 13.08 9.75
C ALA A 4 13.52 13.33 8.38
N ALA A 5 13.85 12.50 7.39
CA ALA A 5 13.27 12.60 6.07
C ALA A 5 11.73 12.48 6.13
N ILE A 6 11.04 13.40 5.49
CA ILE A 6 9.60 13.31 5.25
C ILE A 6 9.40 12.68 3.88
N LEU A 7 8.78 11.50 3.85
CA LEU A 7 8.40 10.85 2.60
C LEU A 7 7.04 11.39 2.17
N HIS A 8 6.92 11.76 0.90
CA HIS A 8 5.65 12.10 0.25
C HIS A 8 5.33 11.02 -0.79
N TRP A 9 4.07 10.61 -0.88
CA TRP A 9 3.64 9.63 -1.87
C TRP A 9 2.26 9.96 -2.42
N ALA A 10 1.99 9.36 -3.57
CA ALA A 10 0.68 9.21 -4.16
C ALA A 10 0.64 7.85 -4.85
N SER A 11 -0.55 7.28 -4.94
CA SER A 11 -0.79 6.01 -5.60
C SER A 11 -1.98 6.13 -6.54
N LEU A 12 -1.93 5.33 -7.60
CA LEU A 12 -2.99 5.22 -8.59
C LEU A 12 -2.93 3.82 -9.17
N THR A 13 -4.09 3.20 -9.36
CA THR A 13 -4.21 1.93 -10.07
C THR A 13 -5.34 2.01 -11.09
N HIS A 14 -5.19 1.34 -12.23
CA HIS A 14 -6.14 1.40 -13.32
C HIS A 14 -6.14 0.11 -14.15
N SER A 15 -7.31 -0.31 -14.63
CA SER A 15 -7.49 -1.54 -15.44
C SER A 15 -6.83 -1.48 -16.83
N GLY A 16 -6.46 -0.28 -17.28
CA GLY A 16 -6.01 -0.03 -18.64
C GLY A 16 -7.12 -0.32 -19.67
N SER A 17 -6.73 -0.66 -20.89
CA SER A 17 -7.66 -0.86 -22.02
C SER A 17 -8.06 -2.31 -22.27
N ARG A 18 -7.39 -3.27 -21.61
CA ARG A 18 -7.50 -4.71 -21.94
C ARG A 18 -8.50 -5.45 -21.09
N LYS A 19 -8.66 -5.08 -19.81
CA LYS A 19 -9.58 -5.73 -18.87
C LYS A 19 -10.70 -4.76 -18.49
N PRO A 20 -11.95 -5.25 -18.33
CA PRO A 20 -13.07 -4.43 -17.89
C PRO A 20 -13.03 -4.09 -16.39
N ARG A 21 -12.27 -4.85 -15.59
CA ARG A 21 -12.08 -4.62 -14.16
C ARG A 21 -10.59 -4.48 -13.85
N ASN A 22 -10.28 -3.62 -12.90
CA ASN A 22 -8.95 -3.54 -12.31
C ASN A 22 -8.84 -4.60 -11.21
N ASP A 23 -7.97 -5.59 -11.40
CA ASP A 23 -7.68 -6.61 -10.40
C ASP A 23 -6.42 -6.27 -9.58
N ASP A 24 -5.74 -5.17 -9.92
CA ASP A 24 -4.56 -4.69 -9.21
C ASP A 24 -4.97 -3.99 -7.91
N SER A 25 -4.16 -4.16 -6.88
CA SER A 25 -4.37 -3.47 -5.59
C SER A 25 -3.05 -2.88 -5.10
N LEU A 26 -3.17 -1.80 -4.35
CA LEU A 26 -2.07 -1.13 -3.69
C LEU A 26 -2.46 -0.86 -2.25
N ILE A 27 -1.55 -1.15 -1.33
CA ILE A 27 -1.68 -0.79 0.08
C ILE A 27 -0.43 -0.05 0.54
N ALA A 28 -0.65 0.92 1.43
CA ALA A 28 0.39 1.60 2.17
C ALA A 28 0.07 1.45 3.65
N PHE A 29 1.05 1.11 4.48
CA PHE A 29 0.88 1.09 5.93
C PHE A 29 2.16 1.51 6.66
N ALA A 30 1.98 2.11 7.83
CA ALA A 30 3.05 2.36 8.78
C ALA A 30 3.17 1.16 9.73
N SER A 31 4.38 0.65 9.91
CA SER A 31 4.68 -0.38 10.90
C SER A 31 5.28 0.26 12.15
N GLY A 32 4.73 -0.10 13.31
CA GLY A 32 5.22 0.39 14.59
C GLY A 32 4.93 -0.57 15.74
N PRO A 33 5.29 -0.17 16.98
CA PRO A 33 5.12 -1.01 18.17
C PRO A 33 3.67 -1.44 18.46
N GLN A 34 2.69 -0.71 17.92
CA GLN A 34 1.26 -1.01 18.06
C GLN A 34 0.68 -1.84 16.91
N GLY A 35 1.53 -2.28 15.96
CA GLY A 35 1.13 -3.04 14.77
C GLY A 35 1.18 -2.20 13.50
N ALA A 36 0.36 -2.58 12.52
CA ALA A 36 0.26 -1.92 11.23
C ALA A 36 -0.90 -0.91 11.20
N GLU A 37 -0.62 0.34 10.80
CA GLU A 37 -1.62 1.39 10.58
C GLU A 37 -1.75 1.64 9.08
N MET A 38 -2.95 1.44 8.52
CA MET A 38 -3.22 1.71 7.11
C MET A 38 -3.09 3.20 6.80
N LEU A 39 -2.36 3.50 5.72
CA LEU A 39 -2.15 4.84 5.22
C LEU A 39 -3.04 5.10 4.00
N SER A 40 -3.36 6.37 3.77
CA SER A 40 -4.12 6.81 2.61
C SER A 40 -3.34 6.66 1.30
N GLU A 41 -4.06 6.60 0.18
CA GLU A 41 -3.49 6.47 -1.18
C GLU A 41 -2.47 7.57 -1.53
N ALA A 42 -2.65 8.77 -0.98
CA ALA A 42 -1.67 9.84 -1.06
C ALA A 42 -1.46 10.45 0.33
N GLY A 43 -0.24 10.88 0.61
CA GLY A 43 0.09 11.40 1.92
C GLY A 43 1.55 11.76 2.08
N HIS A 44 1.89 12.06 3.33
CA HIS A 44 3.26 12.27 3.76
C HIS A 44 3.45 11.76 5.18
N HIS A 45 4.65 11.27 5.49
CA HIS A 45 4.96 10.72 6.80
C HIS A 45 6.46 10.83 7.09
N SER A 46 6.80 11.10 8.36
CA SER A 46 8.18 11.17 8.80
C SER A 46 8.76 9.78 9.03
N LEU A 47 9.93 9.50 8.45
CA LEU A 47 10.66 8.24 8.64
C LEU A 47 11.34 8.13 10.02
N ALA A 48 11.27 9.17 10.88
CA ALA A 48 11.72 9.04 12.27
C ALA A 48 10.72 8.32 13.18
N ARG A 49 9.45 8.22 12.78
CA ARG A 49 8.39 7.72 13.66
C ARG A 49 8.03 6.26 13.37
N HIS A 50 7.94 5.90 12.09
CA HIS A 50 7.51 4.57 11.66
C HIS A 50 8.26 4.15 10.40
N ASP A 51 8.44 2.85 10.25
CA ASP A 51 8.81 2.25 8.97
C ASP A 51 7.57 2.21 8.06
N LEU A 52 7.75 2.51 6.79
CA LEU A 52 6.65 2.57 5.82
C LEU A 52 6.76 1.41 4.84
N VAL A 53 5.65 0.69 4.65
CA VAL A 53 5.57 -0.41 3.70
C VAL A 53 4.54 -0.06 2.63
N PHE A 54 4.96 -0.19 1.37
CA PHE A 54 4.11 -0.05 0.20
C PHE A 54 4.11 -1.40 -0.53
N ALA A 55 2.94 -1.98 -0.73
CA ALA A 55 2.78 -3.23 -1.45
C ALA A 55 1.85 -3.03 -2.65
N VAL A 56 2.26 -3.60 -3.78
CA VAL A 56 1.50 -3.62 -5.02
C VAL A 56 1.29 -5.08 -5.41
N SER A 57 0.04 -5.46 -5.63
CA SER A 57 -0.33 -6.81 -5.98
C SER A 57 -1.05 -6.80 -7.34
N ASP A 58 -0.49 -7.51 -8.32
CA ASP A 58 -1.12 -7.80 -9.62
C ASP A 58 -2.11 -8.96 -9.44
N GLY A 59 -3.41 -8.67 -9.59
CA GLY A 59 -4.45 -9.67 -9.48
C GLY A 59 -4.57 -10.53 -10.74
N MET A 60 -3.92 -11.69 -10.74
CA MET A 60 -4.08 -12.69 -11.81
C MET A 60 -5.11 -13.77 -11.42
N GLY A 61 -5.99 -14.13 -12.36
CA GLY A 61 -6.95 -15.25 -12.21
C GLY A 61 -8.44 -14.88 -12.16
N GLY A 62 -8.77 -13.57 -12.13
CA GLY A 62 -10.15 -13.07 -12.14
C GLY A 62 -10.87 -13.23 -10.80
N GLY A 63 -11.01 -12.13 -10.04
CA GLY A 63 -11.74 -12.07 -8.77
C GLY A 63 -11.08 -11.06 -7.82
N ASN A 64 -11.36 -11.19 -6.51
CA ASN A 64 -10.75 -10.42 -5.42
C ASN A 64 -9.28 -10.81 -5.13
N ALA A 65 -8.55 -11.38 -6.08
CA ALA A 65 -7.23 -11.97 -5.84
C ALA A 65 -6.18 -10.91 -5.41
N GLY A 66 -6.21 -9.72 -6.02
CA GLY A 66 -5.39 -8.58 -5.58
C GLY A 66 -5.73 -8.14 -4.16
N ASP A 67 -7.02 -7.90 -3.88
CA ASP A 67 -7.50 -7.52 -2.55
C ASP A 67 -7.12 -8.56 -1.48
N ILE A 68 -7.24 -9.86 -1.80
CA ILE A 68 -6.86 -10.94 -0.90
C ILE A 68 -5.35 -10.94 -0.67
N ALA A 69 -4.53 -10.84 -1.71
CA ALA A 69 -3.07 -10.78 -1.59
C ALA A 69 -2.62 -9.61 -0.71
N SER A 70 -3.20 -8.43 -0.91
CA SER A 70 -2.93 -7.25 -0.10
C SER A 70 -3.47 -7.37 1.32
N SER A 71 -4.64 -7.98 1.53
CA SER A 71 -5.20 -8.20 2.87
C SER A 71 -4.42 -9.21 3.72
N ILE A 72 -3.75 -10.18 3.08
CA ILE A 72 -2.93 -11.19 3.76
C ILE A 72 -1.66 -10.58 4.34
N ILE A 73 -1.07 -9.60 3.67
CA ILE A 73 0.12 -8.87 4.16
C ILE A 73 -0.14 -8.20 5.52
N LEU A 74 -1.38 -7.81 5.80
CA LEU A 74 -1.77 -7.07 7.00
C LEU A 74 -2.26 -7.97 8.16
N ARG A 75 -2.46 -9.27 7.92
CA ARG A 75 -2.95 -10.22 8.93
C ARG A 75 -1.82 -11.15 9.40
N GLN A 76 -1.10 -10.75 10.45
CA GLN A 76 -0.34 -11.65 11.33
C GLN A 76 -0.54 -11.24 12.78
#